data_AF-A0AAW9DKY4-F1
#
_entry.id   AF-A0AAW9DKY4-F1
#
_cell.length_a   1.000
_cell.length_b   1.000
_cell.length_c   1.000
_cell.angle_alpha   90.00
_cell.angle_beta   90.00
_cell.angle_gamma   90.00
#
_symmetry.space_group_name_H-M   'P 1'
#
loop_
_entity.id
_entity.type
_entity.pdbx_description
1 polymer ?
#
loop_
_entity_poly.entity_id
_entity_poly.type
_entity_poly.pdbx_seq_one_letter_code
_entity_poly.pdbx_strand_id
1 'polypeptide(L)'
;MKIAGFDWDSGNWPKCGKHGVSQEEIEQVLLGEPAVMVDPNPDEPRLRAIGKTAAGRYVFLVFMRREIDSQTKLRPISARYMHQKEVDHYENQI
;
A
#
# COMPACT_ATOMS: atom_id res chain seq x y z
N MET A 1 1.42 15.33 -8.46
CA MET A 1 0.48 15.32 -7.31
C MET A 1 1.32 15.20 -6.04
N LYS A 2 1.16 16.11 -5.07
CA LYS A 2 1.98 16.10 -3.85
C LYS A 2 1.21 15.35 -2.76
N ILE A 3 1.71 14.20 -2.33
CA ILE A 3 1.20 13.51 -1.14
C ILE A 3 1.78 14.21 0.09
N ALA A 4 0.93 14.64 1.02
CA ALA A 4 1.33 15.35 2.22
C ALA A 4 1.73 14.43 3.38
N GLY A 5 1.44 13.13 3.27
CA GLY A 5 1.82 12.11 4.24
C GLY A 5 0.83 10.95 4.30
N PHE A 6 0.88 10.22 5.40
CA PHE A 6 0.04 9.06 5.67
C PHE A 6 -0.98 9.35 6.77
N ASP A 7 -2.17 8.81 6.60
CA ASP A 7 -3.27 8.87 7.56
C ASP A 7 -3.26 7.57 8.39
N TRP A 8 -2.47 7.57 9.46
CA TRP A 8 -2.39 6.48 10.42
C TRP A 8 -3.20 6.80 11.68
N ASP A 9 -3.99 5.84 12.13
CA ASP A 9 -4.71 5.88 13.40
C ASP A 9 -4.80 4.48 14.03
N SER A 10 -5.44 4.40 15.19
CA SER A 10 -5.69 3.13 15.89
C SER A 10 -6.63 2.18 15.14
N GLY A 11 -7.35 2.66 14.13
CA GLY A 11 -8.28 1.89 13.32
C GLY A 11 -7.63 1.17 12.14
N ASN A 12 -6.53 1.68 11.57
CA ASN A 12 -5.86 1.04 10.43
C ASN A 12 -4.51 0.39 10.74
N TRP A 13 -3.72 0.94 11.67
CA TRP A 13 -2.38 0.42 11.92
C TRP A 13 -2.37 -1.05 12.37
N PRO A 14 -3.14 -1.50 13.39
CA PRO A 14 -3.09 -2.89 13.85
C PRO A 14 -3.40 -3.91 12.74
N LYS A 15 -4.26 -3.55 11.79
CA LYS A 15 -4.61 -4.38 10.64
C LYS A 15 -3.48 -4.46 9.62
N CYS A 16 -2.79 -3.36 9.36
CA CYS A 16 -1.66 -3.32 8.43
C CYS A 16 -0.45 -4.07 8.98
N GLY A 17 -0.12 -3.85 10.27
CA GLY A 17 1.01 -4.49 10.93
C GLY A 17 0.83 -5.99 11.21
N LYS A 18 -0.40 -6.52 11.13
CA LYS A 18 -0.72 -7.93 11.43
C LYS A 18 0.14 -8.93 10.64
N HIS A 19 0.59 -8.56 9.45
CA HIS A 19 1.37 -9.43 8.56
C HIS A 19 2.88 -9.16 8.59
N GLY A 20 3.36 -8.42 9.59
CA GLY A 20 4.78 -8.18 9.82
C GLY A 20 5.42 -7.13 8.91
N VAL A 21 4.62 -6.39 8.14
CA VAL A 21 5.09 -5.23 7.37
C VAL A 21 5.05 -4.00 8.28
N SER A 22 6.16 -3.26 8.37
CA SER A 22 6.23 -2.07 9.23
C SER A 22 5.53 -0.85 8.60
N GLN A 23 5.27 0.21 9.38
CA GLN A 23 4.77 1.47 8.81
C GLN A 23 5.78 2.02 7.81
N GLU A 24 7.06 2.03 8.18
CA GLU A 24 8.15 2.53 7.36
C GLU A 24 8.23 1.80 6.01
N GLU A 25 8.09 0.47 6.00
CA GLU A 25 8.06 -0.30 4.75
C GLU A 25 6.85 0.05 3.87
N ILE A 26 5.68 0.23 4.48
CA ILE A 26 4.45 0.62 3.75
C ILE A 26 4.65 2.00 3.12
N GLU A 27 5.14 2.96 3.91
CA GLU A 27 5.39 4.31 3.43
C GLU A 27 6.45 4.33 2.34
N GLN A 28 7.53 3.57 2.54
CA GLN A 28 8.60 3.44 1.54
C GLN A 28 8.06 2.90 0.22
N VAL A 29 7.24 1.84 0.25
CA VAL A 29 6.66 1.27 -0.97
C VAL A 29 5.72 2.26 -1.66
N LEU A 30 4.91 3.01 -0.91
CA LEU A 30 3.96 3.97 -1.47
C LEU A 30 4.60 5.27 -1.98
N LEU A 31 5.76 5.67 -1.43
CA LEU A 31 6.52 6.85 -1.84
C LEU A 31 7.54 6.59 -2.95
N GLY A 32 7.88 5.33 -3.22
CA GLY A 32 8.69 4.95 -4.37
C GLY A 32 7.87 5.06 -5.67
N GLU A 33 7.84 3.98 -6.43
CA GLU A 33 7.06 3.91 -7.68
C GLU A 33 6.38 2.54 -7.79
N PRO A 34 5.38 2.24 -6.94
CA PRO A 34 4.68 0.97 -6.99
C PRO A 34 3.79 0.90 -8.23
N ALA A 35 3.52 -0.32 -8.72
CA ALA A 35 2.44 -0.53 -9.66
C ALA A 35 1.10 -0.34 -8.93
N VAL A 36 0.30 0.63 -9.39
CA VAL A 36 -1.00 0.96 -8.79
C VAL A 36 -2.13 0.57 -9.72
N MET A 37 -3.15 -0.09 -9.18
CA MET A 37 -4.35 -0.49 -9.90
C MET A 37 -5.61 -0.20 -9.08
N VAL A 38 -6.75 -0.04 -9.75
CA VAL A 38 -8.04 0.14 -9.08
C VAL A 38 -8.43 -1.15 -8.38
N ASP A 39 -8.89 -1.06 -7.13
CA ASP A 39 -9.49 -2.21 -6.46
C ASP A 39 -10.92 -2.42 -7.02
N PRO A 40 -11.29 -3.66 -7.40
CA PRO A 40 -12.62 -3.98 -7.92
C PRO A 40 -13.75 -3.87 -6.87
N ASN A 41 -13.44 -3.54 -5.61
CA ASN A 41 -14.47 -3.35 -4.59
C ASN A 41 -15.40 -2.17 -4.97
N PRO A 42 -16.72 -2.40 -5.10
CA PRO A 42 -17.67 -1.40 -5.59
C PRO A 42 -18.04 -0.33 -4.55
N ASP A 43 -17.81 -0.58 -3.26
CA ASP A 43 -18.37 0.23 -2.18
C ASP A 43 -17.52 1.45 -1.83
N GLU A 44 -16.20 1.38 -2.02
CA GLU A 44 -15.26 2.45 -1.69
C GLU A 44 -14.14 2.56 -2.74
N PRO A 45 -13.71 3.78 -3.12
CA PRO A 45 -12.62 4.00 -4.08
C PRO A 45 -11.27 3.63 -3.45
N ARG A 46 -10.95 2.34 -3.51
CA ARG A 46 -9.69 1.75 -3.04
C ARG A 46 -8.74 1.52 -4.19
N LEU A 47 -7.45 1.58 -3.88
CA LEU A 47 -6.35 1.32 -4.78
C LEU A 47 -5.53 0.17 -4.22
N ARG A 48 -5.01 -0.65 -5.12
CA ARG A 48 -4.00 -1.67 -4.82
C ARG A 48 -2.65 -1.15 -5.26
N ALA A 49 -1.63 -1.43 -4.47
CA ALA A 49 -0.24 -1.20 -4.85
C ALA A 49 0.56 -2.51 -4.70
N ILE A 50 1.41 -2.78 -5.69
CA ILE A 50 2.48 -3.77 -5.60
C ILE A 50 3.79 -3.00 -5.73
N GLY A 51 4.69 -3.18 -4.77
CA GLY A 51 6.02 -2.62 -4.86
C GLY A 51 7.01 -3.36 -3.98
N LYS A 52 8.26 -2.91 -4.01
CA LYS A 52 9.39 -3.58 -3.39
C LYS A 52 9.98 -2.71 -2.28
N THR A 53 10.23 -3.28 -1.11
CA THR A 53 10.93 -2.59 -0.03
C THR A 53 12.41 -2.41 -0.37
N ALA A 54 13.14 -1.63 0.44
CA ALA A 54 14.59 -1.44 0.26
C ALA A 54 15.36 -2.76 0.42
N ALA A 55 14.84 -3.68 1.23
CA ALA A 55 15.38 -5.02 1.42
C ALA A 55 15.02 -5.99 0.27
N GLY A 56 14.36 -5.51 -0.78
CA GLY A 56 14.02 -6.32 -1.94
C GLY A 56 12.79 -7.21 -1.78
N ARG A 57 11.96 -7.00 -0.74
CA ARG A 57 10.76 -7.82 -0.52
C ARG A 57 9.54 -7.18 -1.17
N TYR A 58 8.75 -7.96 -1.90
CA TYR A 58 7.50 -7.48 -2.48
C TYR A 58 6.40 -7.37 -1.44
N VAL A 59 5.67 -6.25 -1.50
CA VAL A 59 4.54 -5.93 -0.62
C VAL A 59 3.32 -5.67 -1.48
N PHE A 60 2.22 -6.34 -1.12
CA PHE A 60 0.89 -6.04 -1.63
C PHE A 60 0.15 -5.16 -0.62
N LEU A 61 -0.40 -4.05 -1.11
CA LEU A 61 -1.04 -3.01 -0.33
C LEU A 61 -2.43 -2.74 -0.86
N VAL A 62 -3.35 -2.43 0.04
CA VAL A 62 -4.62 -1.77 -0.28
C VAL A 62 -4.64 -0.45 0.48
N PHE A 63 -4.95 0.64 -0.21
CA PHE A 63 -4.97 1.97 0.36
C PHE A 63 -6.04 2.83 -0.34
N MET A 64 -6.31 4.00 0.22
CA MET A 64 -7.16 5.01 -0.40
C MET A 64 -6.49 6.38 -0.31
N ARG A 65 -6.91 7.30 -1.19
CA ARG A 65 -6.55 8.72 -1.10
C ARG A 65 -7.61 9.44 -0.28
N ARG A 66 -7.18 10.30 0.65
CA ARG A 66 -8.07 11.13 1.47
C ARG A 66 -7.64 12.58 1.39
N GLU A 67 -8.62 13.47 1.32
CA GLU A 67 -8.41 14.90 1.54
C GLU A 67 -8.65 15.20 3.02
N ILE A 68 -7.60 15.67 3.72
CA ILE A 68 -7.63 16.04 5.13
C ILE A 68 -6.98 17.43 5.23
N ASP A 69 -7.69 18.41 5.79
CA ASP A 69 -7.21 19.80 5.92
C ASP A 69 -6.64 20.38 4.62
N SER A 70 -7.34 20.16 3.50
CA SER A 70 -6.93 20.55 2.14
C SER A 70 -5.62 19.91 1.66
N GLN A 71 -5.23 18.78 2.24
CA GLN A 71 -4.07 18.00 1.85
C GLN A 71 -4.46 16.57 1.46
N THR A 72 -3.91 16.09 0.35
CA THR A 72 -4.01 14.67 -0.01
C THR A 72 -3.09 13.84 0.89
N LYS A 73 -3.67 12.92 1.66
CA LYS A 73 -2.97 11.86 2.41
C LYS A 73 -3.33 10.48 1.88
N LEU A 74 -2.43 9.52 2.07
CA LEU A 74 -2.70 8.12 1.79
C LEU A 74 -3.12 7.42 3.08
N ARG A 75 -4.23 6.69 3.04
CA ARG A 75 -4.68 5.85 4.15
C ARG A 75 -4.49 4.38 3.77
N PRO A 76 -3.47 3.70 4.33
CA PRO A 76 -3.36 2.26 4.18
C PRO A 76 -4.53 1.54 4.88
N ILE A 77 -5.02 0.49 4.24
CA ILE A 77 -6.17 -0.33 4.68
C ILE A 77 -5.71 -1.74 5.02
N SER A 78 -4.75 -2.27 4.26
CA SER A 78 -4.09 -3.55 4.54
C SER A 78 -2.73 -3.60 3.86
N ALA A 79 -1.78 -4.31 4.47
CA ALA A 79 -0.46 -4.57 3.93
C ALA A 79 -0.03 -6.00 4.23
N ARG A 80 0.67 -6.64 3.29
CA ARG A 80 1.35 -7.92 3.52
C ARG A 80 2.50 -8.11 2.55
N TYR A 81 3.46 -8.93 2.93
CA TYR A 81 4.40 -9.46 1.95
C TYR A 81 3.69 -10.40 0.97
N MET A 82 4.14 -10.37 -0.28
CA MET A 82 3.69 -11.32 -1.30
C MET A 82 4.34 -12.69 -1.08
N HIS A 83 3.60 -13.75 -1.37
CA HIS A 83 4.15 -15.10 -1.45
C HIS A 83 4.97 -15.26 -2.74
N GLN A 84 5.95 -16.18 -2.75
CA GLN A 84 6.83 -16.37 -3.90
C GLN A 84 6.06 -16.58 -5.21
N LYS A 85 5.01 -17.41 -5.21
CA LYS A 85 4.17 -17.64 -6.40
C LYS A 85 3.51 -16.36 -6.93
N GLU A 86 3.13 -15.43 -6.05
CA GLU A 86 2.55 -14.14 -6.44
C GLU A 86 3.61 -13.22 -7.02
N VAL A 87 4.81 -13.25 -6.47
CA VAL A 87 5.97 -12.52 -6.99
C VAL A 87 6.33 -13.03 -8.39
N ASP A 88 6.48 -14.34 -8.55
CA ASP A 88 6.81 -14.96 -9.83
C ASP A 88 5.76 -14.60 -10.89
N HIS A 89 4.48 -14.62 -10.52
CA HIS A 89 3.40 -14.24 -11.42
C HIS A 89 3.47 -12.76 -11.83
N TYR A 90 3.73 -11.86 -10.87
CA TYR A 90 3.86 -10.44 -11.12
C TYR A 90 5.07 -10.12 -12.01
N GLU A 91 6.24 -10.67 -11.72
CA GLU A 91 7.47 -10.42 -12.51
C GLU A 91 7.38 -10.98 -13.94
N ASN A 92 6.62 -12.06 -14.18
CA ASN A 92 6.41 -12.60 -15.54
C ASN A 92 5.33 -11.86 -16.36
N GLN A 93 4.60 -10.93 -15.75
CA GLN A 93 3.59 -10.09 -16.43
C GLN A 93 4.10 -8.71 -16.82
N ILE A 94 5.28 -8.31 -16.31
CA ILE A 94 5.99 -7.07 -16.64
C ILE A 94 6.89 -7.32 -17.85
#